data_AF-A0A167GIS7-F1
#
_entry.id   AF-A0A167GIS7-F1
#
_cell.length_a   1.000
_cell.length_b   1.000
_cell.length_c   1.000
_cell.angle_alpha   90.00
_cell.angle_beta   90.00
_cell.angle_gamma   90.00
#
_symmetry.space_group_name_H-M   'P 1'
#
loop_
_entity.id
_entity.type
_entity.pdbx_description
1 polymer ?
#
loop_
_entity_poly.entity_id
_entity_poly.type
_entity_poly.pdbx_seq_one_letter_code
_entity_poly.pdbx_strand_id
1 'polypeptide(L)'
;MPTVLHNGHVFIAASDETPDYFASAILLDADTGKITYVGDETDAAVVEAMAAPGAVLHDIQGRVVLPGFVDGHMHLCRTGASLQKLNLRVRKNLREIQDAIRAYAAQHPELPRILCQG
;
A
#
# COMPACT_ATOMS: atom_id res chain seq x y z
N MET A 1 -11.30 -4.46 -20.84
CA MET A 1 -12.18 -5.25 -19.94
C MET A 1 -12.32 -4.44 -18.66
N PRO A 2 -13.51 -4.21 -18.10
CA PRO A 2 -13.61 -3.44 -16.85
C PRO A 2 -13.16 -4.29 -15.66
N THR A 3 -12.44 -3.66 -14.73
CA THR A 3 -12.17 -4.23 -13.41
C THR A 3 -13.09 -3.55 -12.40
N VAL A 4 -13.85 -4.33 -11.65
CA VAL A 4 -14.84 -3.83 -10.69
C VAL A 4 -14.45 -4.28 -9.29
N LEU A 5 -14.26 -3.32 -8.38
CA LEU A 5 -14.23 -3.58 -6.94
C LEU A 5 -15.65 -3.38 -6.42
N HIS A 6 -16.23 -4.37 -5.78
CA HIS A 6 -17.64 -4.34 -5.35
C HIS A 6 -17.80 -4.87 -3.92
N ASN A 7 -18.98 -4.70 -3.32
CA ASN A 7 -19.28 -5.03 -1.93
C ASN A 7 -18.27 -4.39 -0.96
N GLY A 8 -17.99 -3.09 -1.14
CA GLY A 8 -17.05 -2.34 -0.33
C GLY A 8 -17.67 -1.16 0.40
N HIS A 9 -16.89 -0.50 1.25
CA HIS A 9 -17.15 0.84 1.76
C HIS A 9 -16.05 1.77 1.25
N VAL A 10 -16.28 2.39 0.10
CA VAL A 10 -15.32 3.25 -0.59
C VAL A 10 -15.43 4.67 -0.07
N PHE A 11 -14.43 5.12 0.68
CA PHE A 11 -14.41 6.48 1.19
C PHE A 11 -14.11 7.49 0.07
N ILE A 12 -14.95 8.50 -0.04
CA ILE A 12 -14.76 9.62 -0.95
C ILE A 12 -14.68 10.87 -0.10
N ALA A 13 -13.51 11.50 -0.15
CA ALA A 13 -13.26 12.73 0.57
C ALA A 13 -14.06 13.88 -0.03
N ALA A 14 -14.55 14.75 0.86
CA ALA A 14 -15.30 15.94 0.54
C ALA A 14 -14.55 16.84 -0.44
N SER A 15 -15.32 17.47 -1.33
CA SER A 15 -14.91 18.69 -2.01
C SER A 15 -15.61 19.88 -1.36
N ASP A 16 -15.27 21.11 -1.76
CA ASP A 16 -15.96 22.32 -1.28
C ASP A 16 -17.49 22.28 -1.47
N GLU A 17 -17.99 21.40 -2.34
CA GLU A 17 -19.40 21.28 -2.72
C GLU A 17 -20.07 19.99 -2.22
N THR A 18 -19.31 18.98 -1.80
CA THR A 18 -19.85 17.66 -1.43
C THR A 18 -19.26 17.16 -0.12
N PRO A 19 -20.09 16.72 0.85
CA PRO A 19 -19.58 16.16 2.10
C PRO A 19 -18.92 14.80 1.87
N ASP A 20 -18.13 14.35 2.85
CA ASP A 20 -17.59 12.99 2.86
C ASP A 20 -18.72 11.98 2.76
N TYR A 21 -18.54 10.96 1.92
CA TYR A 21 -19.50 9.87 1.81
C TYR A 21 -18.82 8.54 1.47
N PHE A 22 -19.60 7.47 1.62
CA PHE A 22 -19.19 6.13 1.22
C PHE A 22 -20.02 5.67 0.03
N ALA A 23 -19.33 5.07 -0.93
CA ALA A 23 -19.92 4.33 -2.05
C ALA A 23 -19.65 2.83 -1.88
N SER A 24 -20.32 1.98 -2.66
CA SER A 24 -20.17 0.52 -2.55
C SER A 24 -19.33 -0.14 -3.65
N ALA A 25 -18.96 0.58 -4.72
CA ALA A 25 -18.19 0.05 -5.83
C ALA A 25 -17.23 1.07 -6.50
N ILE A 26 -16.17 0.53 -7.13
CA ILE A 26 -15.21 1.27 -7.97
C ILE A 26 -15.04 0.53 -9.30
N LEU A 27 -15.10 1.27 -10.41
CA LEU A 27 -14.68 0.77 -11.72
C LEU A 27 -13.29 1.30 -12.05
N LEU A 28 -12.45 0.39 -12.54
CA LEU A 28 -11.10 0.66 -12.99
C LEU A 28 -10.98 0.28 -14.48
N ASP A 29 -10.31 1.14 -15.22
CA ASP A 29 -9.77 0.79 -16.53
C ASP A 29 -8.67 -0.27 -16.35
N ALA A 30 -8.81 -1.44 -16.97
CA ALA A 30 -7.91 -2.57 -16.72
C ALA A 30 -6.49 -2.35 -17.25
N ASP A 31 -6.30 -1.48 -18.25
CA ASP A 31 -4.99 -1.26 -18.86
C ASP A 31 -4.18 -0.21 -18.10
N THR A 32 -4.84 0.83 -17.60
CA THR A 32 -4.20 1.98 -16.93
C THR A 32 -4.34 1.97 -15.42
N GLY A 33 -5.28 1.19 -14.86
CA GLY A 33 -5.63 1.20 -13.44
C GLY A 33 -6.32 2.48 -12.97
N LYS A 34 -6.74 3.35 -13.89
CA LYS A 34 -7.44 4.60 -13.54
C LYS A 34 -8.87 4.31 -13.12
N ILE A 35 -9.34 5.03 -12.11
CA ILE A 35 -10.74 5.03 -11.70
C ILE A 35 -11.57 5.70 -12.81
N THR A 36 -12.53 4.97 -13.36
CA THR A 36 -13.47 5.47 -14.37
C THR A 36 -14.83 5.81 -13.77
N TYR A 37 -15.19 5.20 -12.64
CA TYR A 37 -16.42 5.47 -11.91
C TYR A 37 -16.29 5.05 -10.44
N VAL A 38 -16.97 5.77 -9.55
CA VAL A 38 -17.19 5.38 -8.16
C VAL A 38 -18.65 5.66 -7.83
N GLY A 39 -19.32 4.71 -7.22
CA GLY A 39 -20.74 4.82 -6.89
C GLY A 39 -21.27 3.55 -6.27
N ASP A 40 -22.57 3.36 -6.31
CA ASP A 40 -23.20 2.21 -5.67
C ASP A 40 -23.32 1.00 -6.60
N GLU A 41 -23.36 -0.20 -6.03
CA GLU A 41 -23.58 -1.44 -6.79
C GLU A 41 -24.89 -1.42 -7.59
N THR A 42 -25.84 -0.56 -7.20
CA THR A 42 -27.10 -0.34 -7.90
C THR A 42 -27.01 0.63 -9.09
N ASP A 43 -25.90 1.33 -9.25
CA ASP A 43 -25.75 2.30 -10.34
C ASP A 43 -25.65 1.58 -11.69
N ALA A 44 -26.29 2.14 -12.71
CA ALA A 44 -26.34 1.55 -14.04
C ALA A 44 -24.93 1.26 -14.60
N ALA A 45 -23.99 2.19 -14.41
CA ALA A 45 -22.60 2.01 -14.85
C ALA A 45 -21.93 0.79 -14.19
N VAL A 46 -22.21 0.55 -12.90
CA VAL A 46 -21.65 -0.59 -12.16
C VAL A 46 -22.29 -1.89 -12.60
N VAL A 47 -23.63 -1.93 -12.70
CA VAL A 47 -24.38 -3.11 -13.16
C VAL A 47 -23.94 -3.52 -14.57
N GLU A 48 -23.81 -2.56 -15.49
CA GLU A 48 -23.36 -2.80 -16.86
C GLU A 48 -21.92 -3.33 -16.90
N ALA A 49 -21.01 -2.75 -16.10
CA ALA A 49 -19.62 -3.22 -16.02
C ALA A 49 -19.50 -4.62 -15.43
N MET A 50 -20.32 -4.96 -14.42
CA MET A 50 -20.35 -6.31 -13.84
C MET A 50 -20.87 -7.36 -14.83
N ALA A 51 -21.82 -6.99 -15.68
CA ALA A 51 -22.38 -7.86 -16.72
C ALA A 51 -21.50 -7.95 -17.99
N ALA A 52 -20.46 -7.11 -18.11
CA ALA A 52 -19.64 -7.05 -19.31
C ALA A 52 -18.83 -8.35 -19.53
N PRO A 53 -18.75 -8.88 -20.76
CA PRO A 53 -17.93 -10.05 -21.05
C PRO A 53 -16.46 -9.83 -20.67
N GLY A 54 -15.91 -10.74 -19.86
CA GLY A 54 -14.52 -10.67 -19.40
C GLY A 54 -14.27 -9.62 -18.31
N ALA A 55 -15.31 -9.08 -17.66
CA ALA A 55 -15.14 -8.25 -16.47
C ALA A 55 -14.39 -9.00 -15.36
N VAL A 56 -13.45 -8.31 -14.71
CA VAL A 56 -12.73 -8.83 -13.55
C VAL A 56 -13.40 -8.28 -12.30
N LEU A 57 -14.03 -9.16 -11.51
CA LEU A 57 -14.76 -8.78 -10.32
C LEU A 57 -13.95 -9.11 -9.07
N HIS A 58 -13.79 -8.13 -8.19
CA HIS A 58 -13.16 -8.27 -6.89
C HIS A 58 -14.16 -7.92 -5.78
N ASP A 59 -14.59 -8.94 -5.05
CA ASP A 59 -15.39 -8.79 -3.84
C ASP A 59 -14.52 -8.25 -2.69
N ILE A 60 -14.86 -7.05 -2.20
CA ILE A 60 -14.17 -6.36 -1.11
C ILE A 60 -14.63 -6.86 0.27
N GLN A 61 -15.68 -7.68 0.33
CA GLN A 61 -16.17 -8.36 1.54
C GLN A 61 -16.60 -7.40 2.65
N GLY A 62 -17.27 -6.31 2.29
CA GLY A 62 -17.71 -5.24 3.19
C GLY A 62 -16.56 -4.49 3.86
N ARG A 63 -15.34 -4.54 3.33
CA ARG A 63 -14.20 -3.81 3.88
C ARG A 63 -14.14 -2.37 3.36
N VAL A 64 -13.39 -1.54 4.06
CA VAL A 64 -13.20 -0.13 3.70
C VAL A 64 -12.09 0.02 2.67
N VAL A 65 -12.36 0.80 1.61
CA VAL A 65 -11.37 1.24 0.62
C VAL A 65 -11.08 2.73 0.87
N LEU A 66 -9.81 3.07 1.04
CA LEU A 66 -9.33 4.43 1.27
C LEU A 66 -8.35 4.83 0.14
N PRO A 67 -8.21 6.13 -0.15
CA PRO A 67 -7.07 6.62 -0.91
C PRO A 67 -5.75 6.16 -0.27
N GLY A 68 -4.76 5.84 -1.11
CA GLY A 68 -3.42 5.55 -0.62
C GLY A 68 -2.80 6.76 0.09
N PHE A 69 -1.93 6.50 1.06
CA PHE A 69 -1.18 7.58 1.73
C PHE A 69 -0.26 8.30 0.75
N VAL A 70 -0.23 9.63 0.84
CA VAL A 70 0.70 10.48 0.08
C VAL A 70 1.68 11.12 1.05
N ASP A 71 2.94 10.71 0.99
CA ASP A 71 4.03 11.35 1.74
C ASP A 71 4.65 12.47 0.90
N GLY A 72 4.36 13.72 1.28
CA GLY A 72 4.82 14.91 0.57
C GLY A 72 6.30 15.24 0.75
N HIS A 73 7.00 14.58 1.70
CA HIS A 73 8.40 14.85 1.93
C HIS A 73 9.14 13.67 2.58
N MET A 74 9.91 12.94 1.77
CA MET A 74 10.72 11.82 2.25
C MET A 74 12.16 11.84 1.72
N HIS A 75 13.08 11.30 2.53
CA HIS A 75 14.43 10.96 2.08
C HIS A 75 14.50 9.48 1.65
N LEU A 76 13.84 9.12 0.55
CA LEU A 76 13.66 7.72 0.13
C LEU A 76 14.96 6.89 0.13
N CYS A 77 16.03 7.39 -0.50
CA CYS A 77 17.31 6.67 -0.55
C CYS A 77 17.93 6.47 0.84
N ARG A 78 17.77 7.45 1.74
CA ARG A 78 18.27 7.33 3.12
C ARG A 78 17.44 6.33 3.92
N THR A 79 16.12 6.33 3.75
CA THR A 79 15.22 5.36 4.36
C THR A 79 15.58 3.95 3.92
N GLY A 80 15.70 3.71 2.60
CA GLY A 80 16.12 2.43 2.05
C GLY A 80 17.49 2.00 2.57
N ALA A 81 18.48 2.90 2.57
CA ALA A 81 19.80 2.62 3.12
C ALA A 81 19.75 2.32 4.63
N SER A 82 18.83 2.91 5.39
CA SER A 82 18.67 2.64 6.82
C SER A 82 18.07 1.26 7.10
N LEU A 83 17.16 0.77 6.25
CA LEU A 83 16.58 -0.57 6.38
C LEU A 83 17.63 -1.69 6.20
N GLN A 84 18.72 -1.40 5.47
CA GLN A 84 19.83 -2.32 5.27
C GLN A 84 20.86 -2.30 6.41
N LYS A 85 20.69 -1.44 7.42
CA LYS A 85 21.64 -1.33 8.54
C LYS A 85 21.30 -2.29 9.66
N LEU A 86 22.33 -2.94 10.21
CA LEU A 86 22.21 -3.69 11.45
C LEU A 86 21.70 -2.77 12.56
N ASN A 87 20.54 -3.09 13.12
CA ASN A 87 19.93 -2.32 14.19
C ASN A 87 20.52 -2.72 15.57
N LEU A 88 21.24 -1.78 16.16
CA LEU A 88 21.91 -1.90 17.45
C LEU A 88 21.14 -1.23 18.59
N ARG A 89 20.01 -0.54 18.34
CA ARG A 89 19.22 0.19 19.37
C ARG A 89 18.87 -0.64 20.58
N VAL A 90 18.62 -1.93 20.36
CA VAL A 90 18.14 -2.85 21.40
C VAL A 90 19.29 -3.45 22.22
N ARG A 91 20.56 -3.19 21.87
CA ARG A 91 21.73 -3.74 22.57
C ARG A 91 22.06 -2.87 23.78
N LYS A 92 22.25 -3.51 24.93
CA LYS A 92 22.37 -2.83 26.23
C LYS A 92 23.81 -2.55 26.65
N ASN A 93 24.78 -3.17 25.99
CA ASN A 93 26.19 -3.06 26.34
C ASN A 93 27.09 -3.35 25.13
N LEU A 94 28.38 -3.03 25.28
CA LEU A 94 29.40 -3.20 24.23
C LEU A 94 29.50 -4.65 23.74
N ARG A 95 29.42 -5.62 24.66
CA ARG A 95 29.52 -7.04 24.30
C ARG A 95 28.38 -7.44 23.36
N GLU A 96 27.15 -7.07 23.68
CA GLU A 96 25.99 -7.34 22.82
C GLU A 96 26.10 -6.68 21.44
N ILE A 97 26.68 -5.47 21.37
CA ILE A 97 26.96 -4.80 20.09
C ILE A 97 27.97 -5.59 19.26
N GLN A 98 29.08 -5.98 19.86
CA GLN A 98 30.14 -6.74 19.18
C GLN A 98 29.64 -8.11 18.71
N ASP A 99 28.87 -8.81 19.56
CA ASP A 99 28.31 -10.11 19.23
C ASP A 99 27.32 -10.01 18.07
N ALA A 100 26.47 -8.97 18.05
CA ALA A 100 25.55 -8.70 16.95
C ALA A 100 26.28 -8.42 15.62
N ILE A 101 27.32 -7.60 15.65
CA ILE A 101 28.12 -7.28 14.45
C ILE A 101 28.83 -8.53 13.92
N ARG A 102 29.43 -9.35 14.79
CA ARG A 102 30.08 -10.60 14.37
C ARG A 102 29.09 -11.59 13.77
N ALA A 103 27.93 -11.77 14.40
CA ALA A 103 26.88 -12.64 13.88
C ALA A 103 26.39 -12.18 12.51
N TYR A 104 26.18 -10.88 12.34
CA TYR A 104 25.78 -10.30 11.06
C TYR A 104 26.86 -10.48 9.99
N ALA A 105 28.14 -10.25 10.33
CA ALA A 105 29.26 -10.48 9.42
C ALA A 105 29.36 -11.94 8.95
N ALA A 106 29.15 -12.89 9.86
CA ALA A 106 29.20 -14.31 9.53
C ALA A 106 28.06 -14.75 8.59
N GLN A 107 26.89 -14.10 8.70
CA GLN A 107 25.72 -14.36 7.84
C GLN A 107 25.82 -13.66 6.47
N HIS A 108 26.66 -12.63 6.36
CA HIS A 108 26.80 -11.78 5.18
C HIS A 108 28.27 -11.62 4.74
N PRO A 109 28.99 -12.73 4.45
CA PRO A 109 30.40 -12.69 4.08
C PRO A 109 30.69 -11.94 2.78
N GLU A 110 29.68 -11.75 1.93
CA GLU A 110 29.75 -11.03 0.66
C GLU A 110 29.78 -9.50 0.84
N LEU A 111 29.37 -8.98 1.99
CA LEU A 111 29.27 -7.53 2.20
C LEU A 111 30.66 -6.93 2.44
N PRO A 112 31.10 -5.96 1.63
CA PRO A 112 32.41 -5.33 1.81
C PRO A 112 32.46 -4.42 3.06
N ARG A 113 31.28 -4.05 3.59
CA ARG A 113 31.14 -3.24 4.81
C ARG A 113 29.77 -3.48 5.44
N ILE A 114 29.75 -3.44 6.77
CA ILE A 114 28.51 -3.49 7.56
C ILE A 114 28.21 -2.07 8.03
N LEU A 115 27.04 -1.56 7.66
CA LEU A 115 26.52 -0.31 8.21
C LEU A 115 25.61 -0.63 9.39
N CYS A 116 25.76 0.11 10.47
CA CYS A 116 24.94 -0.05 11.68
C CYS A 116 24.08 1.19 11.92
N GLN A 117 22.96 1.01 12.61
CA GLN A 117 22.12 2.08 13.14
C GLN A 117 21.84 1.83 14.62
N GLY A 118 21.81 2.91 15.40
CA GLY A 118 21.64 2.90 16.85
C GLY A 118 20.86 4.14 17.28
#